data_AF-X1P0P7-F1
#
_entry.id   AF-X1P0P7-F1
#
_cell.length_a   1.000
_cell.length_b   1.000
_cell.length_c   1.000
_cell.angle_alpha   90.00
_cell.angle_beta   90.00
_cell.angle_gamma   90.00
#
_symmetry.space_group_name_H-M   'P 1'
#
loop_
_entity.id
_entity.type
_entity.pdbx_description
1 polymer ?
#
loop_
_entity_poly.entity_id
_entity_poly.type
_entity_poly.pdbx_seq_one_letter_code
_entity_poly.pdbx_strand_id
1 'polypeptide(L)' 'MIKDRLKIFRNKIGKENKEIEGFLVTNLKNLNYLTGFDGEGFALIINSKNYLLTDSRYTEQAQKESPDF' A
#
# COMPACT_ATOMS: atom_id res chain seq x y z
N MET A 1 13.41 3.57 -2.12
CA MET A 1 12.28 4.43 -1.68
C MET A 1 10.98 3.63 -1.75
N ILE A 2 9.87 4.08 -1.12
CA ILE A 2 8.58 3.36 -1.11
C ILE A 2 8.10 2.98 -2.53
N LYS A 3 8.30 3.87 -3.51
CA LYS A 3 8.01 3.62 -4.94
C LYS A 3 8.71 2.38 -5.51
N ASP A 4 9.97 2.13 -5.11
CA ASP A 4 10.73 0.97 -5.56
C ASP A 4 10.15 -0.34 -4.99
N ARG A 5 9.71 -0.31 -3.73
CA ARG A 5 9.07 -1.48 -3.08
C ARG A 5 7.78 -1.84 -3.79
N LEU A 6 6.94 -0.85 -4.11
CA LEU A 6 5.70 -1.06 -4.85
C LEU A 6 5.95 -1.59 -6.28
N LYS A 7 6.99 -1.11 -6.95
CA LYS A 7 7.37 -1.61 -8.27
C LYS A 7 7.77 -3.09 -8.21
N ILE A 8 8.59 -3.46 -7.22
CA ILE A 8 9.00 -4.86 -7.00
C ILE A 8 7.78 -5.73 -6.67
N PHE A 9 6.90 -5.26 -5.79
CA PHE A 9 5.67 -5.96 -5.39
C PHE A 9 4.77 -6.26 -6.59
N ARG A 10 4.43 -5.24 -7.38
CA ARG A 10 3.62 -5.38 -8.61
C ARG A 10 4.25 -6.35 -9.62
N ASN A 11 5.56 -6.22 -9.84
CA ASN A 11 6.27 -7.09 -10.78
C ASN A 11 6.26 -8.56 -10.35
N LYS A 12 6.35 -8.82 -9.04
CA LYS A 12 6.30 -10.20 -8.51
C LYS A 12 4.92 -10.81 -8.71
N ILE A 13 3.88 -10.06 -8.33
CA ILE A 13 2.48 -10.45 -8.51
C ILE A 13 2.17 -10.76 -9.98
N GLY A 14 2.50 -9.84 -10.89
CA GLY A 14 2.18 -10.01 -12.31
C GLY A 14 2.94 -11.18 -12.97
N LYS A 15 4.05 -11.62 -12.36
CA LYS A 15 4.74 -12.86 -12.76
C LYS A 15 4.05 -14.12 -12.25
N GLU A 16 3.45 -14.07 -11.07
CA GLU A 16 2.77 -15.22 -10.45
C GLU A 16 1.39 -15.47 -11.07
N ASN A 17 0.59 -14.41 -11.27
CA ASN A 17 -0.70 -14.51 -11.93
C ASN A 17 -1.10 -13.17 -12.57
N LYS A 18 -1.32 -13.18 -13.89
CA LYS A 18 -1.69 -11.99 -14.68
C LYS A 18 -3.15 -11.54 -14.50
N GLU A 19 -4.02 -12.40 -13.96
CA GLU A 19 -5.43 -12.07 -13.71
C GLU A 19 -5.65 -11.31 -12.40
N ILE A 20 -4.61 -11.17 -11.56
CA ILE A 20 -4.76 -10.42 -10.31
C ILE A 20 -4.65 -8.92 -10.59
N GLU A 21 -5.77 -8.23 -10.45
CA GLU A 21 -5.88 -6.79 -10.73
C GLU A 21 -5.51 -5.91 -9.52
N GLY A 22 -5.53 -6.47 -8.30
CA GLY A 22 -5.24 -5.73 -7.08
C GLY A 22 -5.02 -6.57 -5.83
N PHE A 23 -4.49 -5.92 -4.80
CA PHE A 23 -4.14 -6.52 -3.51
C PHE A 23 -4.70 -5.67 -2.37
N LEU A 24 -5.42 -6.33 -1.46
CA LEU A 24 -5.79 -5.77 -0.16
C LEU A 24 -4.76 -6.20 0.88
N VAL A 25 -4.01 -5.24 1.42
CA VAL A 25 -2.98 -5.46 2.43
C VAL A 25 -3.54 -5.12 3.81
N THR A 26 -3.85 -6.15 4.59
CA THR A 26 -4.44 -6.02 5.93
C THR A 26 -3.46 -6.26 7.07
N ASN A 27 -2.31 -6.87 6.78
CA ASN A 27 -1.27 -7.08 7.78
C ASN A 27 -0.53 -5.76 8.04
N LEU A 28 -0.51 -5.29 9.29
CA LEU A 28 0.09 -4.01 9.67
C LEU A 28 1.59 -3.89 9.34
N LYS A 29 2.36 -4.98 9.44
CA LYS A 29 3.78 -4.96 9.06
C LYS A 29 3.95 -4.77 7.56
N ASN A 30 3.13 -5.44 6.76
CA ASN A 30 3.14 -5.27 5.30
C ASN A 30 2.60 -3.90 4.89
N LEU A 31 1.61 -3.38 5.61
CA LEU A 31 1.10 -2.02 5.45
C LEU A 31 2.24 -1.03 5.62
N ASN A 32 2.90 -1.03 6.78
CA ASN A 32 4.03 -0.15 7.05
C ASN A 32 5.15 -0.31 6.01
N TYR A 33 5.50 -1.55 5.67
CA TYR A 33 6.55 -1.81 4.68
C TYR A 33 6.25 -1.22 3.29
N LEU A 34 5.01 -1.37 2.81
CA LEU A 34 4.60 -0.97 1.46
C LEU A 34 4.18 0.50 1.37
N THR A 35 3.71 1.10 2.47
CA THR A 35 3.15 2.46 2.48
C THR A 35 4.02 3.48 3.20
N GLY A 36 4.83 3.04 4.17
CA GLY A 36 5.52 3.91 5.13
C GLY A 36 4.65 4.34 6.33
N PHE A 37 3.35 4.03 6.33
CA PHE A 37 2.40 4.42 7.37
C PHE A 37 2.61 3.60 8.65
N ASP A 38 2.84 4.28 9.78
CA ASP A 38 2.98 3.69 11.11
C ASP A 38 1.69 3.88 11.94
N GLY A 39 0.56 3.49 11.35
CA GLY A 39 -0.76 3.54 11.98
C GLY A 39 -1.59 2.30 11.65
N GLU A 40 -2.88 2.36 11.99
CA GLU A 40 -3.82 1.27 11.77
C GLU A 40 -4.66 1.50 10.51
N GLY A 41 -4.83 0.47 9.68
CA GLY A 41 -5.62 0.58 8.46
C GLY A 41 -5.34 -0.54 7.47
N PHE A 42 -5.67 -0.29 6.21
CA PHE A 42 -5.45 -1.22 5.10
C PHE A 42 -4.98 -0.46 3.86
N ALA A 43 -4.14 -1.09 3.05
CA ALA A 43 -3.79 -0.55 1.73
C ALA A 43 -4.48 -1.34 0.63
N LEU A 44 -5.07 -0.62 -0.33
CA LEU A 44 -5.56 -1.19 -1.58
C LEU A 44 -4.60 -0.78 -2.70
N ILE A 45 -3.88 -1.74 -3.25
CA ILE A 45 -2.95 -1.54 -4.36
C ILE A 45 -3.59 -2.12 -5.60
N ILE A 46 -3.96 -1.27 -6.57
CA ILE A 46 -4.69 -1.69 -7.77
C ILE A 46 -4.09 -1.02 -9.01
N ASN A 47 -3.73 -1.80 -10.03
CA ASN A 47 -3.09 -1.27 -11.24
C ASN A 47 -1.96 -0.26 -10.90
N SER A 48 -2.07 0.99 -11.37
CA SER A 48 -1.14 2.10 -11.11
C SER A 48 -1.55 3.02 -9.95
N LYS A 49 -2.58 2.66 -9.18
CA LYS A 49 -3.08 3.45 -8.04
C LYS A 49 -2.83 2.72 -6.72
N ASN A 50 -2.68 3.51 -5.67
CA ASN A 50 -2.63 3.02 -4.30
C ASN A 50 -3.60 3.85 -3.46
N TYR A 51 -4.22 3.21 -2.48
CA TYR A 51 -5.09 3.85 -1.52
C TYR A 51 -4.73 3.38 -0.13
N LEU A 52 -4.67 4.31 0.81
CA LEU A 52 -4.57 4.02 2.24
C LEU A 52 -5.93 4.31 2.88
N LEU A 53 -6.55 3.29 3.45
CA LEU A 53 -7.79 3.41 4.21
C LEU A 53 -7.46 3.30 5.68
N THR A 54 -7.79 4.35 6.44
CA THR A 54 -7.56 4.43 7.87
C THR A 54 -8.72 5.17 8.54
N ASP A 55 -8.79 5.05 9.86
CA ASP A 55 -9.72 5.82 10.68
C ASP A 55 -9.31 7.31 10.71
N SER A 56 -10.27 8.21 10.89
CA SER A 56 -10.03 9.67 10.85
C SER A 56 -9.01 10.15 11.89
N ARG A 57 -8.77 9.38 12.96
CA ARG A 57 -7.71 9.66 13.95
C ARG A 57 -6.31 9.76 13.33
N TYR A 58 -6.08 9.11 12.19
CA TYR A 58 -4.77 9.02 11.54
C TYR A 58 -4.66 9.84 10.25
N THR A 59 -5.66 10.64 9.87
CA THR A 59 -5.68 11.33 8.56
C THR A 59 -4.44 12.21 8.33
N GLU A 60 -4.05 13.03 9.30
CA GLU A 60 -2.87 13.90 9.17
C GLU A 60 -1.57 13.08 9.10
N GLN A 61 -1.47 12.02 9.91
CA GLN A 61 -0.31 11.13 9.91
C GLN A 61 -0.18 10.41 8.55
N ALA A 62 -1.28 9.86 8.03
CA ALA A 62 -1.32 9.18 6.74
C ALA A 62 -0.86 10.09 5.60
N GLN A 63 -1.34 11.35 5.57
CA GLN A 63 -0.92 12.32 4.56
C GLN A 63 0.58 12.67 4.64
N LYS A 64 1.15 12.68 5.85
CA LYS A 64 2.56 12.98 6.07
C LYS A 64 3.48 11.80 5.76
N GLU A 65 3.11 10.59 6.17
CA GLU A 65 3.94 9.39 6.07
C GLU A 65 3.79 8.67 4.73
N SER A 66 2.61 8.77 4.11
CA SER A 66 2.27 8.05 2.88
C SER A 66 1.67 8.96 1.80
N PRO A 67 2.36 10.03 1.36
CA PRO A 67 1.82 10.99 0.38
C PRO A 67 1.59 10.41 -1.03
N ASP A 68 2.07 9.19 -1.30
CA ASP A 68 1.87 8.47 -2.57
C ASP A 68 0.65 7.51 -2.53
N PHE A 69 -0.15 7.55 -1.45
CA PHE A 69 -1.36 6.74 -1.21
C PHE A 69 -2.57 7.64 -0.92
#